data_AF-A0A350XCS9-F1
#
_entry.id   AF-A0A350XCS9-F1
#
_cell.length_a   1.000
_cell.length_b   1.000
_cell.length_c   1.000
_cell.angle_alpha   90.00
_cell.angle_beta   90.00
_cell.angle_gamma   90.00
#
_symmetry.space_group_name_H-M   'P 1'
#
loop_
_entity.id
_entity.type
_entity.pdbx_description
1 polymer ?
#
loop_
_entity_poly.entity_id
_entity_poly.type
_entity_poly.pdbx_seq_one_letter_code
_entity_poly.pdbx_strand_id
1 'polypeptide(L)'
;MRYMPDWLDPPARITGLRGTMPLAMRGGDPYIRALMRTISASESNYARPYHVLYGGRYVRNLSRHPNRCIRIPVGPNKGNCSTAAGRYQFLNKTWGKMARRYHPNPRGILLWRSFSFEPEYQDRVVHDWLSDRNFWNADIPQMLR
;
A
#
# COMPACT_ATOMS: atom_id res chain seq x y z
N MET A 1 -31.43 -8.98 -11.42
CA MET A 1 -30.66 -8.73 -10.19
C MET A 1 -29.41 -9.61 -10.20
N ARG A 2 -28.20 -9.04 -10.19
CA ARG A 2 -26.97 -9.84 -10.03
C ARG A 2 -26.73 -10.09 -8.55
N TYR A 3 -26.64 -11.35 -8.16
CA TYR A 3 -26.17 -11.80 -6.86
C TYR A 3 -24.80 -11.17 -6.58
N MET A 4 -24.68 -10.35 -5.54
CA MET A 4 -23.40 -9.92 -4.99
C MET A 4 -23.02 -10.90 -3.87
N PRO A 5 -21.94 -11.68 -3.97
CA PRO A 5 -21.54 -12.59 -2.90
C PRO A 5 -21.16 -11.82 -1.63
N ASP A 6 -21.51 -12.39 -0.47
CA ASP A 6 -21.43 -11.80 0.89
C ASP A 6 -20.02 -11.39 1.37
N TRP A 7 -18.99 -11.63 0.55
CA TRP A 7 -17.61 -11.21 0.78
C TRP A 7 -17.25 -9.88 0.09
N LEU A 8 -18.21 -9.25 -0.59
CA LEU A 8 -18.04 -7.93 -1.21
C LEU A 8 -18.40 -6.83 -0.22
N ASP A 9 -17.38 -6.36 0.51
CA ASP A 9 -17.51 -5.09 1.25
C ASP A 9 -17.96 -3.97 0.27
N PRO A 10 -18.83 -3.03 0.70
CA PRO A 10 -19.31 -1.94 -0.15
C PRO A 10 -18.17 -1.10 -0.71
N PRO A 11 -18.38 -0.40 -1.84
CA PRO A 11 -17.35 0.42 -2.46
C PRO A 11 -16.79 1.44 -1.45
N ALA A 12 -15.48 1.57 -1.46
CA ALA A 12 -14.73 2.43 -0.55
C ALA A 12 -15.20 3.89 -0.64
N ARG A 13 -15.47 4.50 0.52
CA ARG A 13 -15.78 5.94 0.58
C ARG A 13 -14.51 6.75 0.40
N ILE A 14 -14.54 7.73 -0.50
CA ILE A 14 -13.43 8.68 -0.71
C ILE A 14 -13.50 9.76 0.37
N THR A 15 -12.38 10.05 1.04
CA THR A 15 -12.30 10.98 2.18
C THR A 15 -11.86 12.39 1.82
N GLY A 16 -12.00 12.81 0.55
CA GLY A 16 -11.42 14.04 -0.02
C GLY A 16 -11.57 15.33 0.81
N LEU A 17 -12.58 15.42 1.69
CA LEU A 17 -12.86 16.58 2.54
C LEU A 17 -12.16 16.57 3.92
N ARG A 18 -11.55 15.47 4.36
CA ARG A 18 -10.93 15.32 5.71
C ARG A 18 -9.41 15.09 5.70
N GLY A 19 -8.77 15.15 4.52
CA GLY A 19 -7.35 14.80 4.34
C GLY A 19 -7.09 13.30 4.43
N THR A 20 -5.83 12.89 4.19
CA THR A 20 -5.45 11.47 4.30
C THR A 20 -5.41 11.03 5.76
N MET A 21 -5.88 9.81 6.03
CA MET A 21 -5.84 9.18 7.36
C MET A 21 -4.43 9.25 7.96
N PRO A 22 -4.24 9.38 9.28
CA PRO A 22 -2.89 9.33 9.88
C PRO A 22 -2.11 8.07 9.49
N LEU A 23 -0.78 8.15 9.47
CA LEU A 23 0.09 6.99 9.32
C LEU A 23 -0.09 6.05 10.53
N ALA A 24 -0.15 4.75 10.29
CA ALA A 24 -0.18 3.72 11.31
C ALA A 24 1.17 3.57 12.02
N MET A 25 2.29 3.77 11.30
CA MET A 25 3.62 3.77 11.93
C MET A 25 3.82 5.00 12.83
N ARG A 26 4.53 4.80 13.94
CA ARG A 26 5.01 5.86 14.85
C ARG A 26 6.47 6.18 14.58
N GLY A 27 6.91 7.40 14.94
CA GLY A 27 8.26 7.89 14.68
C GLY A 27 8.58 8.05 13.19
N GLY A 28 9.86 8.14 12.85
CA GLY A 28 10.34 8.38 11.48
C GLY A 28 10.52 9.87 11.14
N ASP A 29 11.19 10.15 10.02
CA ASP A 29 11.45 11.52 9.59
C ASP A 29 10.12 12.22 9.20
N PRO A 30 9.82 13.42 9.75
CA PRO A 30 8.54 14.09 9.52
C PRO A 30 8.30 14.48 8.05
N TYR A 31 9.35 14.77 7.28
CA TYR A 31 9.24 15.13 5.87
C TYR A 31 8.96 13.90 5.01
N ILE A 32 9.61 12.76 5.29
CA ILE A 32 9.26 11.48 4.65
C ILE A 32 7.82 11.10 4.97
N ARG A 33 7.39 11.26 6.22
CA ARG A 33 6.00 11.01 6.62
C ARG A 33 5.01 11.91 5.88
N ALA A 34 5.37 13.18 5.64
CA ALA A 34 4.56 14.08 4.82
C ALA A 34 4.48 13.59 3.37
N LEU A 35 5.62 13.22 2.76
CA LEU A 35 5.65 12.64 1.40
C LEU A 35 4.81 11.37 1.30
N MET A 36 4.87 10.47 2.28
CA MET A 36 4.02 9.27 2.34
C MET A 36 2.53 9.60 2.34
N ARG A 37 2.14 10.67 3.06
CA ARG A 37 0.75 11.15 3.05
C ARG A 37 0.35 11.76 1.71
N THR A 38 1.28 12.43 1.02
CA THR A 38 1.08 12.92 -0.35
C THR A 38 0.88 11.77 -1.33
N ILE A 39 1.75 10.76 -1.31
CA ILE A 39 1.60 9.54 -2.13
C ILE A 39 0.24 8.89 -1.85
N SER A 40 -0.12 8.73 -0.59
CA SER A 40 -1.41 8.16 -0.19
C SER A 40 -2.61 8.98 -0.69
N ALA A 41 -2.48 10.29 -0.82
CA ALA A 41 -3.56 11.15 -1.33
C ALA A 41 -3.81 10.88 -2.82
N SER A 42 -2.76 10.62 -3.59
CA SER A 42 -2.85 10.28 -5.02
C SER A 42 -3.27 8.83 -5.25
N GLU A 43 -2.71 7.89 -4.47
CA GLU A 43 -2.88 6.45 -4.70
C GLU A 43 -4.14 5.87 -4.03
N SER A 44 -4.52 6.38 -2.85
CA SER A 44 -5.61 5.77 -2.07
C SER A 44 -6.27 6.74 -1.08
N ASN A 45 -6.95 7.77 -1.58
CA ASN A 45 -7.71 8.70 -0.73
C ASN A 45 -9.06 8.15 -0.23
N TYR A 46 -9.06 6.91 0.25
CA TYR A 46 -10.24 6.23 0.78
C TYR A 46 -10.25 6.28 2.31
N ALA A 47 -11.43 6.08 2.91
CA ALA A 47 -11.62 6.02 4.36
C ALA A 47 -10.82 4.93 5.07
N ARG A 48 -10.52 3.83 4.38
CA ARG A 48 -9.72 2.70 4.89
C ARG A 48 -8.58 2.39 3.92
N PRO A 49 -7.59 3.30 3.77
CA PRO A 49 -6.61 3.23 2.68
C PRO A 49 -5.77 1.97 2.73
N TYR A 50 -5.42 1.47 3.93
CA TYR A 50 -4.64 0.24 4.11
C TYR A 50 -5.32 -1.04 3.63
N HIS A 51 -6.65 -1.02 3.49
CA HIS A 51 -7.44 -2.20 3.14
C HIS A 51 -7.90 -2.19 1.69
N VAL A 52 -7.63 -1.12 0.93
CA VAL A 52 -8.24 -0.93 -0.39
C VAL A 52 -7.49 -1.69 -1.48
N LEU A 53 -8.23 -2.38 -2.33
CA LEU A 53 -7.75 -2.99 -3.56
C LEU A 53 -7.94 -2.00 -4.71
N TYR A 54 -7.21 -2.23 -5.81
CA TYR A 54 -7.49 -1.58 -7.08
C TYR A 54 -9.00 -1.64 -7.40
N GLY A 55 -9.57 -0.52 -7.82
CA GLY A 55 -11.01 -0.39 -8.08
C GLY A 55 -11.87 -0.14 -6.84
N GLY A 56 -11.28 0.08 -5.66
CA GLY A 56 -11.99 0.63 -4.50
C GLY A 56 -12.72 -0.40 -3.63
N ARG A 57 -12.42 -1.69 -3.74
CA ARG A 57 -12.95 -2.73 -2.83
C ARG A 57 -12.06 -2.89 -1.60
N TYR A 58 -12.59 -3.40 -0.49
CA TYR A 58 -11.77 -3.67 0.70
C TYR A 58 -11.42 -5.15 0.88
N VAL A 59 -10.31 -5.40 1.56
CA VAL A 59 -9.90 -6.72 2.06
C VAL A 59 -9.71 -6.68 3.57
N ARG A 60 -10.13 -7.74 4.28
CA ARG A 60 -10.02 -7.81 5.74
C ARG A 60 -8.69 -8.41 6.19
N ASN A 61 -8.28 -9.51 5.56
CA ASN A 61 -7.05 -10.20 5.91
C ASN A 61 -5.82 -9.50 5.31
N LEU A 62 -4.99 -8.93 6.17
CA LEU A 62 -3.73 -8.27 5.83
C LEU A 62 -2.49 -9.03 6.34
N SER A 63 -2.62 -10.30 6.74
CA SER A 63 -1.47 -11.13 7.15
C SER A 63 -0.42 -11.31 6.04
N ARG A 64 -0.78 -11.00 4.80
CA ARG A 64 0.08 -10.93 3.61
C ARG A 64 -0.57 -10.03 2.57
N HIS A 65 0.18 -9.65 1.54
CA HIS A 65 -0.37 -8.91 0.41
C HIS A 65 -1.50 -9.71 -0.25
N PRO A 66 -2.67 -9.10 -0.54
CA PRO A 66 -3.88 -9.84 -0.93
C PRO A 66 -3.81 -10.48 -2.33
N ASN A 67 -2.89 -10.00 -3.18
CA ASN A 67 -2.61 -10.54 -4.52
C ASN A 67 -3.87 -10.85 -5.35
N ARG A 68 -4.85 -9.94 -5.33
CA ARG A 68 -6.09 -10.08 -6.10
C ARG A 68 -5.90 -9.45 -7.47
N CYS A 69 -6.04 -10.24 -8.53
CA CYS A 69 -6.00 -9.79 -9.91
C CYS A 69 -7.34 -9.12 -10.25
N ILE A 70 -7.39 -7.79 -10.16
CA ILE A 70 -8.59 -6.98 -10.48
C ILE A 70 -8.47 -6.46 -11.91
N ARG A 71 -9.46 -6.77 -12.75
CA ARG A 71 -9.47 -6.39 -14.16
C ARG A 71 -9.48 -4.88 -14.34
N ILE A 72 -8.67 -4.38 -15.26
CA ILE A 72 -8.59 -2.97 -15.64
C ILE A 72 -9.66 -2.70 -16.71
N PRO A 73 -10.68 -1.87 -16.42
CA PRO A 73 -11.81 -1.68 -17.33
C PRO A 73 -11.53 -0.64 -18.43
N VAL A 74 -10.55 0.26 -18.24
CA VAL A 74 -10.29 1.42 -19.10
C VAL A 74 -8.79 1.71 -19.23
N GLY A 75 -8.42 2.52 -20.22
CA GLY A 75 -7.04 2.95 -20.45
C GLY A 75 -6.18 1.96 -21.24
N PRO A 76 -4.87 2.25 -21.40
CA PRO A 76 -3.97 1.48 -22.27
C PRO A 76 -3.78 0.02 -21.84
N ASN A 77 -4.04 -0.28 -20.56
CA ASN A 77 -3.94 -1.63 -20.00
C ASN A 77 -5.31 -2.32 -19.88
N LYS A 78 -6.35 -1.84 -20.58
CA LYS A 78 -7.69 -2.44 -20.57
C LYS A 78 -7.62 -3.93 -20.91
N GLY A 79 -8.28 -4.76 -20.11
CA GLY A 79 -8.28 -6.22 -20.27
C GLY A 79 -7.21 -6.94 -19.46
N ASN A 80 -6.11 -6.26 -19.10
CA ASN A 80 -5.15 -6.77 -18.13
C ASN A 80 -5.72 -6.68 -16.70
N CYS A 81 -4.95 -7.14 -15.71
CA CYS A 81 -5.29 -6.97 -14.31
C CYS A 81 -4.18 -6.28 -13.51
N SER A 82 -4.62 -5.54 -12.49
CA SER A 82 -3.75 -4.97 -11.46
C SER A 82 -3.87 -5.78 -10.17
N THR A 83 -2.76 -5.88 -9.44
CA THR A 83 -2.73 -6.43 -8.07
C THR A 83 -2.57 -5.34 -7.03
N ALA A 84 -2.70 -4.07 -7.42
CA ALA A 84 -2.50 -2.93 -6.53
C ALA A 84 -3.40 -3.02 -5.29
N ALA A 85 -2.79 -2.83 -4.12
CA ALA A 85 -3.50 -2.88 -2.86
C ALA A 85 -2.85 -1.99 -1.79
N GLY A 86 -3.63 -1.68 -0.77
CA GLY A 86 -3.22 -0.93 0.40
C GLY A 86 -3.02 0.56 0.12
N ARG A 87 -2.47 1.23 1.13
CA ARG A 87 -2.36 2.69 1.19
C ARG A 87 -1.49 3.27 0.08
N TYR A 88 -0.57 2.48 -0.42
CA TYR A 88 0.41 2.88 -1.43
C TYR A 88 0.22 2.12 -2.74
N GLN A 89 -0.93 1.43 -2.91
CA GLN A 89 -1.29 0.68 -4.11
C GLN A 89 -0.17 -0.25 -4.61
N PHE A 90 0.53 -0.93 -3.69
CA PHE A 90 1.59 -1.86 -4.01
C PHE A 90 1.10 -2.97 -4.94
N LEU A 91 1.85 -3.27 -6.00
CA LEU A 91 1.71 -4.53 -6.72
C LEU A 91 2.30 -5.67 -5.89
N ASN A 92 1.75 -6.88 -6.04
CA ASN A 92 2.21 -8.05 -5.28
C ASN A 92 3.72 -8.31 -5.43
N LYS A 93 4.24 -8.19 -6.65
CA LYS A 93 5.67 -8.37 -6.94
C LYS A 93 6.53 -7.27 -6.29
N THR A 94 6.07 -6.02 -6.34
CA THR A 94 6.76 -4.87 -5.74
C THR A 94 6.78 -5.00 -4.22
N TRP A 95 5.64 -5.32 -3.59
CA TRP A 95 5.57 -5.61 -2.17
C TRP A 95 6.57 -6.70 -1.77
N GLY A 96 6.55 -7.84 -2.46
CA GLY A 96 7.48 -8.93 -2.15
C GLY A 96 8.96 -8.52 -2.28
N LYS A 97 9.30 -7.66 -3.24
CA LYS A 97 10.68 -7.14 -3.41
C LYS A 97 11.06 -6.18 -2.29
N MET A 98 10.22 -5.20 -1.98
CA MET A 98 10.53 -4.16 -1.00
C MET A 98 10.42 -4.66 0.43
N ALA A 99 9.43 -5.49 0.74
CA ALA A 99 9.30 -6.10 2.06
C ALA A 99 10.48 -7.03 2.40
N ARG A 100 11.07 -7.73 1.42
CA ARG A 100 12.32 -8.48 1.65
C ARG A 100 13.47 -7.61 2.15
N ARG A 101 13.54 -6.35 1.74
CA ARG A 101 14.62 -5.42 2.09
C ARG A 101 14.31 -4.61 3.35
N TYR A 102 13.06 -4.17 3.52
CA TYR A 102 12.70 -3.15 4.50
C TYR A 102 11.67 -3.59 5.56
N HIS A 103 11.14 -4.81 5.49
CA HIS A 103 10.16 -5.24 6.48
C HIS A 103 10.88 -5.62 7.79
N PRO A 104 10.53 -5.00 8.95
CA PRO A 104 11.29 -5.14 10.19
C PRO A 104 11.11 -6.51 10.88
N ASN A 105 9.98 -7.18 10.66
CA ASN A 105 9.66 -8.45 11.31
C ASN A 105 9.11 -9.49 10.32
N PRO A 106 9.95 -10.09 9.46
CA PRO A 106 9.50 -11.16 8.57
C PRO A 106 9.15 -12.41 9.38
N ARG A 107 7.98 -13.02 9.13
CA ARG A 107 7.62 -14.32 9.71
C ARG A 107 8.05 -15.45 8.76
N GLY A 108 8.64 -16.52 9.27
CA GLY A 108 8.99 -17.75 8.52
C GLY A 108 10.50 -17.97 8.30
N ILE A 109 10.87 -19.18 7.85
CA ILE A 109 12.26 -19.63 7.66
C ILE A 109 12.64 -19.56 6.17
N LEU A 110 13.83 -19.02 5.86
CA LEU A 110 14.46 -18.96 4.52
C LEU A 110 13.50 -18.57 3.37
N LEU A 111 12.97 -19.56 2.63
CA LEU A 111 12.15 -19.40 1.42
C LEU A 111 10.65 -19.16 1.69
N TRP A 112 10.20 -19.38 2.93
CA TRP A 112 8.79 -19.25 3.34
C TRP A 112 8.53 -17.97 4.12
N ARG A 113 9.31 -16.91 3.88
CA ARG A 113 9.09 -15.61 4.51
C ARG A 113 7.77 -15.01 4.03
N SER A 114 6.80 -14.94 4.93
CA SER A 114 5.59 -14.14 4.75
C SER A 114 5.80 -12.77 5.38
N PHE A 115 5.60 -11.72 4.58
CA PHE A 115 5.66 -10.35 5.04
C PHE A 115 4.23 -9.86 5.32
N SER A 116 3.98 -9.45 6.56
CA SER A 116 2.67 -8.93 6.96
C SER A 116 2.37 -7.65 6.18
N PHE A 117 1.17 -7.55 5.65
CA PHE A 117 0.69 -6.38 4.92
C PHE A 117 -0.21 -5.50 5.79
N GLU A 118 -0.12 -5.65 7.12
CA GLU A 118 -0.83 -4.82 8.08
C GLU A 118 -0.41 -3.35 7.97
N PRO A 119 -1.27 -2.41 8.43
CA PRO A 119 -1.05 -0.97 8.25
C PRO A 119 0.34 -0.46 8.64
N GLU A 120 0.85 -0.88 9.80
CA GLU A 120 2.17 -0.47 10.28
C GLU A 120 3.29 -0.90 9.32
N TYR A 121 3.21 -2.09 8.74
CA TYR A 121 4.25 -2.61 7.86
C TYR A 121 4.17 -2.05 6.44
N GLN A 122 2.97 -1.69 5.95
CA GLN A 122 2.87 -0.91 4.73
C GLN A 122 3.61 0.43 4.87
N ASP A 123 3.41 1.12 5.99
CA ASP A 123 4.07 2.38 6.26
C ASP A 123 5.58 2.22 6.43
N ARG A 124 6.03 1.29 7.29
CA ARG A 124 7.46 1.10 7.57
C ARG A 124 8.25 0.74 6.32
N VAL A 125 7.71 -0.17 5.49
CA VAL A 125 8.37 -0.54 4.23
C VAL A 125 8.51 0.67 3.31
N VAL A 126 7.50 1.54 3.20
CA VAL A 126 7.60 2.75 2.37
C VAL A 126 8.53 3.77 2.97
N HIS A 127 8.45 4.01 4.28
CA HIS A 127 9.31 4.95 4.98
C HIS A 127 10.79 4.61 4.78
N ASP A 128 11.15 3.36 5.05
CA ASP A 128 12.55 2.91 4.97
C ASP A 128 13.01 2.82 3.51
N TRP A 129 12.10 2.50 2.59
CA TRP A 129 12.41 2.54 1.16
C TRP A 129 12.67 3.98 0.66
N LEU A 130 11.85 4.96 1.03
CA LEU A 130 12.07 6.37 0.68
C LEU A 130 13.31 6.96 1.36
N SER A 131 13.73 6.38 2.49
CA SER A 131 14.92 6.82 3.23
C SER A 131 16.21 6.17 2.71
N ASP A 132 16.13 5.17 1.82
CA ASP A 132 17.31 4.45 1.30
C ASP A 132 18.02 5.24 0.21
N ARG A 133 19.08 5.96 0.61
CA ARG A 133 19.89 6.81 -0.28
C ARG A 133 20.53 6.03 -1.43
N ASN A 134 20.93 4.79 -1.20
CA ASN A 134 21.58 3.97 -2.22
C ASN A 134 20.58 3.47 -3.25
N PHE A 135 19.35 3.16 -2.83
CA PHE A 135 18.29 2.76 -3.75
C PHE A 135 17.91 3.91 -4.70
N TRP A 136 17.78 5.12 -4.15
CA TRP A 136 17.35 6.30 -4.93
C TRP A 136 18.49 7.08 -5.57
N ASN A 137 19.74 6.75 -5.23
CA ASN A 137 20.91 7.57 -5.55
C ASN A 137 20.69 9.05 -5.17
N ALA A 138 19.98 9.29 -4.07
CA ALA A 138 19.52 10.60 -3.63
C ALA A 138 19.20 10.58 -2.13
N ASP A 139 19.44 11.70 -1.44
CA ASP A 139 19.05 11.88 -0.03
C ASP A 139 17.66 12.55 0.05
N ILE A 140 16.61 11.79 -0.22
CA ILE A 140 15.22 12.28 -0.23
C ILE A 140 14.87 13.02 1.08
N PRO A 141 15.18 12.51 2.30
CA PRO A 141 14.91 13.26 3.53
C PRO A 141 15.53 14.66 3.56
N GLN A 142 16.74 14.81 3.02
CA GLN A 142 17.43 16.11 2.96
C GLN A 142 16.84 17.02 1.88
N MET A 143 16.39 16.47 0.75
CA MET A 143 15.80 17.23 -0.36
C MET A 143 14.40 17.80 -0.05
N LEU A 144 13.74 17.29 0.98
CA LEU A 144 12.39 17.73 1.37
C LEU A 144 12.39 18.86 2.42
N ARG A 145 13.57 19.32 2.86
CA ARG A 145 13.75 20.41 3.83
C ARG A 145 13.93 21.74 3.13
#